data_AF-A0A7X7FPH1-F1
#
_entry.id   AF-A0A7X7FPH1-F1
#
_cell.length_a   1.000
_cell.length_b   1.000
_cell.length_c   1.000
_cell.angle_alpha   90.00
_cell.angle_beta   90.00
_cell.angle_gamma   90.00
#
_symmetry.space_group_name_H-M   'P 1'
#
loop_
_entity.id
_entity.type
_entity.pdbx_description
1 polymer ?
#
loop_
_entity_poly.entity_id
_entity_poly.type
_entity_poly.pdbx_seq_one_letter_code
_entity_poly.pdbx_strand_id
1 'polypeptide(L)'
;MEIEPQKRMETTLPQESAGAVPPPGHRSERAATAGQAPGEKSPLAGEPAWLTELARRRPDFVFMAPYLAYLLLLPLKDWVPAAYLPWATAARGILGLLVFWFLRRHFPPLGRPHWPIAITAGVLTVVLWVGGEHLLNQVHIGSFNLGGRFFVFPGVLDVKDPREGLTAFSWGSQVVLRLAVATITVPIVEEIFWRGFLLRAFINWDRFERVPLGAFAWRAFIGTALLSCLQHPDNWGVSILCWLAWNALMCWKKSLLCLMITHGVTNLVLYLYVIARGDWQFW
;
A
#
# COMPACT_ATOMS: atom_id res chain seq x y z
N MET A 1 72.45 -48.67 -20.57
CA MET A 1 71.52 -47.84 -19.79
C MET A 1 71.23 -48.61 -18.50
N GLU A 2 72.21 -48.88 -17.63
CA GLU A 2 73.07 -48.00 -16.83
C GLU A 2 72.33 -47.23 -15.71
N ILE A 3 72.79 -47.53 -14.48
CA ILE A 3 72.81 -46.75 -13.21
C ILE A 3 71.61 -46.86 -12.23
N GLU A 4 71.83 -47.69 -11.20
CA GLU A 4 71.74 -47.50 -9.73
C GLU A 4 70.82 -46.46 -9.02
N PRO A 5 70.49 -46.69 -7.72
CA PRO A 5 69.39 -46.06 -6.98
C PRO A 5 69.76 -44.76 -6.25
N GLN A 6 68.78 -43.87 -6.03
CA GLN A 6 68.95 -42.65 -5.21
C GLN A 6 68.05 -42.60 -3.96
N LYS A 7 68.70 -42.86 -2.83
CA LYS A 7 68.87 -42.01 -1.63
C LYS A 7 67.80 -40.96 -1.23
N ARG A 8 67.25 -41.20 -0.03
CA ARG A 8 66.75 -40.30 1.02
C ARG A 8 67.12 -38.80 0.92
N MET A 9 66.13 -37.92 1.08
CA MET A 9 66.30 -36.61 1.74
C MET A 9 65.29 -36.50 2.89
N GLU A 10 65.81 -36.63 4.11
CA GLU A 10 65.21 -36.07 5.32
C GLU A 10 65.42 -34.56 5.28
N THR A 11 64.33 -33.80 5.32
CA THR A 11 64.39 -32.35 5.53
C THR A 11 63.82 -32.06 6.91
N THR A 12 64.71 -31.94 7.89
CA THR A 12 64.42 -31.41 9.21
C THR A 12 64.21 -29.90 9.09
N LEU A 13 63.04 -29.40 9.49
CA LEU A 13 62.82 -27.98 9.76
C LEU A 13 62.15 -27.83 11.14
N PRO A 14 62.41 -26.71 11.85
CA PRO A 14 62.49 -26.67 13.31
C PRO A 14 61.12 -26.58 14.00
N GLN A 15 61.05 -27.13 15.21
CA GLN A 15 59.97 -26.83 16.16
C GLN A 15 60.09 -25.37 16.62
N GLU A 16 59.27 -24.49 16.06
CA GLU A 16 58.98 -23.19 16.68
C GLU A 16 57.87 -23.36 17.73
N SER A 17 58.25 -23.09 18.98
CA SER A 17 57.34 -22.89 20.10
C SER A 17 56.51 -21.62 19.88
N ALA A 18 55.24 -21.76 19.47
CA ALA A 18 54.29 -20.67 19.42
C ALA A 18 53.22 -20.85 20.50
N GLY A 19 52.97 -19.77 21.23
CA GLY A 19 52.31 -19.72 22.53
C GLY A 19 50.90 -20.32 22.59
N ALA A 20 50.57 -20.76 23.80
CA ALA A 20 49.26 -21.23 24.19
C ALA A 20 48.16 -20.19 23.82
N VAL A 21 47.18 -20.64 23.03
CA VAL A 21 45.94 -19.93 22.76
C VAL A 21 44.99 -20.16 23.94
N PRO A 22 44.55 -19.13 24.69
CA PRO A 22 43.55 -19.31 25.74
C PRO A 22 42.16 -19.55 25.12
N PRO A 23 41.29 -20.35 25.76
CA PRO A 23 39.98 -20.69 25.22
C PRO A 23 39.07 -19.46 25.15
N PRO A 24 38.11 -19.41 24.20
CA PRO A 24 37.22 -18.27 24.05
C PRO A 24 36.34 -18.13 25.30
N GLY A 25 36.55 -17.03 26.03
CA GLY A 25 35.74 -16.65 27.18
C GLY A 25 34.29 -16.40 26.77
N HIS A 26 33.37 -16.99 27.54
CA HIS A 26 31.94 -16.68 27.51
C HIS A 26 31.72 -15.17 27.67
N ARG A 27 31.45 -14.48 26.56
CA ARG A 27 30.96 -13.11 26.58
C ARG A 27 29.51 -13.14 27.04
N SER A 28 29.29 -12.74 28.27
CA SER A 28 27.97 -12.68 28.90
C SER A 28 26.98 -11.92 28.02
N GLU A 29 25.85 -12.56 27.71
CA GLU A 29 24.62 -11.92 27.26
C GLU A 29 24.09 -10.99 28.38
N ARG A 30 24.60 -9.77 28.43
CA ARG A 30 24.00 -8.66 29.18
C ARG A 30 24.13 -7.37 28.38
N ALA A 31 23.36 -7.31 27.29
CA ALA A 31 23.14 -6.06 26.56
C ALA A 31 21.76 -6.09 25.89
N ALA A 32 20.69 -6.06 26.69
CA ALA A 32 19.34 -5.67 26.23
C ALA A 32 18.37 -5.40 27.41
N THR A 33 18.77 -4.60 28.38
CA THR A 33 17.81 -3.90 29.25
C THR A 33 18.22 -2.44 29.32
N ALA A 34 17.99 -1.72 28.22
CA ALA A 34 17.90 -0.27 28.28
C ALA A 34 16.69 0.05 29.17
N GLY A 35 16.95 0.43 30.41
CA GLY A 35 15.93 0.86 31.35
C GLY A 35 15.18 2.06 30.78
N GLN A 36 13.85 1.97 30.76
CA GLN A 36 12.99 3.14 30.58
C GLN A 36 13.31 4.16 31.67
N ALA A 37 13.48 5.42 31.26
CA ALA A 37 13.65 6.52 32.21
C ALA A 37 12.42 6.59 33.15
N PRO A 38 12.60 6.82 34.47
CA PRO A 38 11.48 6.88 35.39
C PRO A 38 10.61 8.10 35.05
N GLY A 39 9.41 7.86 34.51
CA GLY A 39 8.41 8.90 34.24
C GLY A 39 7.84 8.95 32.83
N GLU A 40 8.42 8.21 31.88
CA GLU A 40 7.85 8.15 30.53
C GLU A 40 6.65 7.19 30.52
N LYS A 41 5.43 7.75 30.58
CA LYS A 41 4.20 6.97 30.40
C LYS A 41 4.30 6.25 29.06
N SER A 42 4.19 4.92 29.09
CA SER A 42 4.14 4.13 27.85
C SER A 42 3.14 4.76 26.89
N PRO A 43 3.48 4.96 25.60
CA PRO A 43 2.57 5.55 24.61
C PRO A 43 1.26 4.76 24.44
N LEU A 44 1.21 3.52 24.98
CA LEU A 44 0.03 2.64 25.01
C LEU A 44 -0.66 2.59 26.39
N ALA A 45 -0.37 3.54 27.29
CA ALA A 45 -1.01 3.61 28.61
C ALA A 45 -2.55 3.71 28.47
N GLY A 46 -3.27 2.79 29.12
CA GLY A 46 -4.73 2.70 29.07
C GLY A 46 -5.30 1.87 27.92
N GLU A 47 -4.46 1.27 27.08
CA GLU A 47 -4.91 0.38 25.99
C GLU A 47 -5.19 -1.04 26.50
N PRO A 48 -6.25 -1.73 26.01
CA PRO A 48 -6.52 -3.11 26.39
C PRO A 48 -5.35 -4.03 26.05
N ALA A 49 -4.95 -4.90 26.99
CA ALA A 49 -3.81 -5.79 26.82
C ALA A 49 -3.92 -6.71 25.59
N TRP A 50 -5.15 -7.14 25.26
CA TRP A 50 -5.41 -7.99 24.09
C TRP A 50 -5.07 -7.29 22.76
N LEU A 51 -5.23 -5.97 22.69
CA LEU A 51 -4.99 -5.20 21.48
C LEU A 51 -3.49 -5.00 21.24
N THR A 52 -2.76 -4.66 22.29
CA THR A 52 -1.29 -4.61 22.26
C THR A 52 -0.71 -5.98 21.87
N GLU A 53 -1.27 -7.06 22.41
CA GLU A 53 -0.82 -8.42 22.07
C GLU A 53 -1.18 -8.80 20.63
N LEU A 54 -2.36 -8.42 20.15
CA LEU A 54 -2.76 -8.61 18.75
C LEU A 54 -1.80 -7.88 17.82
N ALA A 55 -1.50 -6.60 18.08
CA ALA A 55 -0.61 -5.80 17.25
C ALA A 55 0.82 -6.36 17.23
N ARG A 56 1.28 -6.90 18.36
CA ARG A 56 2.59 -7.55 18.47
C ARG A 56 2.66 -8.88 17.72
N ARG A 57 1.62 -9.71 17.79
CA ARG A 57 1.59 -11.04 17.15
C ARG A 57 1.23 -11.00 15.68
N ARG A 58 0.38 -10.05 15.28
CA ARG A 58 -0.24 -9.95 13.95
C ARG A 58 -0.17 -8.51 13.43
N PRO A 59 1.04 -7.97 13.22
CA PRO A 59 1.18 -6.64 12.62
C PRO A 59 0.56 -6.57 11.23
N ASP A 60 0.52 -7.67 10.49
CA ASP A 60 -0.15 -7.80 9.19
C ASP A 60 -1.64 -7.44 9.30
N PHE A 61 -2.34 -8.02 10.29
CA PHE A 61 -3.76 -7.76 10.51
C PHE A 61 -4.02 -6.29 10.83
N VAL A 62 -3.15 -5.64 11.62
CA VAL A 62 -3.30 -4.22 11.98
C VAL A 62 -3.31 -3.32 10.74
N PHE A 63 -2.46 -3.60 9.76
CA PHE A 63 -2.39 -2.81 8.52
C PHE A 63 -3.47 -3.19 7.51
N MET A 64 -3.92 -4.45 7.51
CA MET A 64 -5.01 -4.89 6.64
C MET A 64 -6.39 -4.43 7.14
N ALA A 65 -6.60 -4.41 8.46
CA ALA A 65 -7.92 -4.28 9.07
C ALA A 65 -8.73 -3.06 8.61
N PRO A 66 -8.18 -1.83 8.50
CA PRO A 66 -8.96 -0.68 8.03
C PRO A 66 -9.50 -0.87 6.62
N TYR A 67 -8.67 -1.42 5.72
CA TYR A 67 -9.07 -1.67 4.34
C TYR A 67 -10.02 -2.87 4.23
N LEU A 68 -9.78 -3.95 4.97
CA LEU A 68 -10.71 -5.08 5.02
C LEU A 68 -12.08 -4.70 5.58
N ALA A 69 -12.11 -3.83 6.59
CA ALA A 69 -13.36 -3.30 7.14
C ALA A 69 -14.11 -2.41 6.13
N TYR A 70 -13.37 -1.62 5.35
CA TYR A 70 -13.92 -0.90 4.21
C TYR A 70 -14.45 -1.85 3.12
N LEU A 71 -13.74 -2.93 2.80
CA LEU A 71 -14.18 -3.91 1.81
C LEU A 71 -15.39 -4.75 2.28
N LEU A 72 -15.52 -5.00 3.58
CA LEU A 72 -16.62 -5.79 4.14
C LEU A 72 -18.00 -5.24 3.76
N LEU A 73 -18.12 -3.92 3.67
CA LEU A 73 -19.37 -3.23 3.30
C LEU A 73 -19.44 -2.87 1.81
N LEU A 74 -18.43 -3.22 0.99
CA LEU A 74 -18.42 -2.97 -0.45
C LEU A 74 -19.61 -3.64 -1.19
N PRO A 75 -20.01 -4.89 -0.89
CA PRO A 75 -21.14 -5.54 -1.57
C PRO A 75 -22.48 -4.84 -1.38
N LEU A 76 -22.62 -3.98 -0.35
CA LEU A 76 -23.85 -3.23 -0.11
C LEU A 76 -24.26 -2.38 -1.33
N LYS A 77 -23.31 -1.94 -2.17
CA LYS A 77 -23.61 -1.18 -3.38
C LYS A 77 -24.54 -1.92 -4.35
N ASP A 78 -24.51 -3.25 -4.32
CA ASP A 78 -25.29 -4.10 -5.23
C ASP A 78 -26.59 -4.59 -4.57
N TRP A 79 -26.75 -4.41 -3.26
CA TRP A 79 -27.89 -4.91 -2.48
C TRP A 79 -28.84 -3.82 -2.00
N VAL A 80 -28.39 -2.57 -1.92
CA VAL A 80 -29.24 -1.45 -1.52
C VAL A 80 -29.81 -0.71 -2.73
N PRO A 81 -31.07 -0.24 -2.66
CA PRO A 81 -31.63 0.61 -3.70
C PRO A 81 -30.79 1.89 -3.93
N ALA A 82 -30.83 2.44 -5.14
CA ALA A 82 -30.04 3.62 -5.52
C ALA A 82 -30.19 4.80 -4.54
N ALA A 83 -31.40 5.00 -4.01
CA ALA A 83 -31.70 6.04 -3.02
C ALA A 83 -30.91 5.91 -1.69
N TYR A 84 -30.45 4.70 -1.35
CA TYR A 84 -29.72 4.40 -0.11
C TYR A 84 -28.20 4.22 -0.31
N LEU A 85 -27.71 4.21 -1.55
CA LEU A 85 -26.28 4.16 -1.87
C LEU A 85 -25.41 5.20 -1.13
N PRO A 86 -25.87 6.45 -0.94
CA PRO A 86 -25.08 7.45 -0.21
C PRO A 86 -24.79 7.00 1.23
N TRP A 87 -25.79 6.43 1.90
CA TRP A 87 -25.67 5.95 3.28
C TRP A 87 -24.82 4.70 3.39
N ALA A 88 -24.96 3.76 2.45
CA ALA A 88 -24.08 2.59 2.37
C ALA A 88 -22.62 3.01 2.15
N THR A 89 -22.39 3.99 1.28
CA THR A 89 -21.06 4.57 1.03
C THR A 89 -20.49 5.22 2.28
N ALA A 90 -21.29 6.02 3.00
CA ALA A 90 -20.87 6.65 4.24
C ALA A 90 -20.57 5.62 5.33
N ALA A 91 -21.43 4.62 5.54
CA ALA A 91 -21.22 3.56 6.52
C ALA A 91 -19.91 2.79 6.27
N ARG A 92 -19.65 2.45 5.00
CA ARG A 92 -18.38 1.85 4.56
C ARG A 92 -17.18 2.72 4.91
N GLY A 93 -17.25 4.01 4.60
CA GLY A 93 -16.19 4.96 4.89
C GLY A 93 -15.93 5.12 6.40
N ILE A 94 -17.00 5.31 7.17
CA ILE A 94 -16.95 5.46 8.61
C ILE A 94 -16.35 4.22 9.27
N LEU A 95 -16.77 3.02 8.87
CA LEU A 95 -16.24 1.78 9.45
C LEU A 95 -14.73 1.65 9.23
N GLY A 96 -14.24 1.90 8.02
CA GLY A 96 -12.80 1.90 7.72
C GLY A 96 -12.02 2.93 8.55
N LEU A 97 -12.53 4.15 8.67
CA LEU A 97 -11.91 5.21 9.49
C LEU A 97 -11.94 4.91 10.99
N LEU A 98 -13.02 4.31 11.49
CA LEU A 98 -13.12 3.91 12.90
C LEU A 98 -12.09 2.84 13.25
N VAL A 99 -11.92 1.84 12.39
CA VAL A 99 -10.89 0.80 12.56
C VAL A 99 -9.49 1.40 12.46
N PHE A 100 -9.23 2.28 11.49
CA PHE A 100 -7.97 3.03 11.43
C PHE A 100 -7.71 3.82 12.70
N TRP A 101 -8.71 4.58 13.17
CA TRP A 101 -8.57 5.41 14.36
C TRP A 101 -8.26 4.56 15.58
N PHE A 102 -8.94 3.43 15.77
CA PHE A 102 -8.69 2.53 16.89
C PHE A 102 -7.28 1.94 16.87
N LEU A 103 -6.76 1.62 15.67
CA LEU A 103 -5.43 1.02 15.48
C LEU A 103 -4.30 2.05 15.31
N ARG A 104 -4.60 3.36 15.29
CA ARG A 104 -3.66 4.41 14.87
C ARG A 104 -2.34 4.45 15.65
N ARG A 105 -2.34 3.96 16.89
CA ARG A 105 -1.16 3.92 17.77
C ARG A 105 -0.15 2.84 17.38
N HIS A 106 -0.56 1.86 16.58
CA HIS A 106 0.27 0.75 16.13
C HIS A 106 0.87 0.96 14.74
N PHE A 107 0.52 2.05 14.06
CA PHE A 107 1.15 2.42 12.79
C PHE A 107 2.49 3.13 13.02
N PRO A 108 3.47 2.97 12.11
CA PRO A 108 4.67 3.78 12.12
C PRO A 108 4.32 5.25 11.90
N PRO A 109 5.24 6.18 12.22
CA PRO A 109 5.07 7.59 11.85
C PRO A 109 4.73 7.72 10.37
N LEU A 110 3.63 8.41 10.05
CA LEU A 110 3.12 8.52 8.68
C LEU A 110 4.04 9.34 7.76
N GLY A 111 5.01 10.06 8.32
CA GLY A 111 5.96 10.89 7.58
C GLY A 111 5.48 12.32 7.37
N ARG A 112 6.19 13.06 6.52
CA ARG A 112 5.89 14.47 6.22
C ARG A 112 4.85 14.60 5.09
N PRO A 113 3.96 15.60 5.13
CA PRO A 113 2.90 15.73 4.13
C PRO A 113 3.42 16.10 2.73
N HIS A 114 4.55 16.82 2.64
CA HIS A 114 5.11 17.29 1.36
C HIS A 114 4.07 17.99 0.45
N TRP A 115 3.25 18.87 1.02
CA TRP A 115 2.07 19.48 0.37
C TRP A 115 2.24 19.85 -1.11
N PRO A 116 3.29 20.60 -1.54
CA PRO A 116 3.41 20.98 -2.94
C PRO A 116 3.55 19.76 -3.86
N ILE A 117 4.40 18.80 -3.47
CA ILE A 117 4.64 17.58 -4.24
C ILE A 117 3.39 16.72 -4.25
N ALA A 118 2.72 16.60 -3.11
CA ALA A 118 1.54 15.76 -2.99
C ALA A 118 0.39 16.28 -3.87
N ILE A 119 0.13 17.59 -3.85
CA ILE A 119 -0.90 18.25 -4.66
C ILE A 119 -0.54 18.15 -6.15
N THR A 120 0.69 18.51 -6.54
CA THR A 120 1.11 18.43 -7.94
C THR A 120 1.04 17.01 -8.47
N ALA A 121 1.52 16.02 -7.72
CA ALA A 121 1.44 14.61 -8.11
C ALA A 121 -0.02 14.15 -8.25
N GLY A 122 -0.92 14.59 -7.36
CA GLY A 122 -2.33 14.23 -7.43
C GLY A 122 -3.01 14.80 -8.67
N VAL A 123 -2.80 16.09 -8.96
CA VAL A 123 -3.34 16.73 -10.18
C VAL A 123 -2.78 16.08 -11.44
N LEU A 124 -1.47 15.86 -11.50
CA LEU A 124 -0.84 15.18 -12.64
C LEU A 124 -1.38 13.76 -12.82
N THR A 125 -1.64 13.04 -11.73
CA THR A 125 -2.24 11.70 -11.79
C THR A 125 -3.59 11.74 -12.49
N VAL A 126 -4.45 12.71 -12.20
CA VAL A 126 -5.76 12.84 -12.89
C VAL A 126 -5.60 13.12 -14.38
N VAL A 127 -4.70 14.04 -14.74
CA VAL A 127 -4.44 14.36 -16.16
C VAL A 127 -4.00 13.12 -16.93
N LEU A 128 -3.06 12.36 -16.36
CA LEU A 128 -2.55 11.13 -16.96
C LEU A 128 -3.58 10.01 -16.95
N TRP A 129 -4.39 9.91 -15.91
CA TRP A 129 -5.43 8.89 -15.78
C TRP A 129 -6.54 9.10 -16.81
N VAL A 130 -7.15 10.28 -16.83
CA VAL A 130 -8.25 10.62 -17.76
C VAL A 130 -7.75 10.62 -19.20
N GLY A 131 -6.64 11.32 -19.48
CA GLY A 131 -6.07 11.38 -20.82
C GLY A 131 -5.56 10.02 -21.31
N GLY A 132 -4.92 9.27 -20.43
CA GLY A 132 -4.43 7.92 -20.71
C GLY A 132 -5.57 6.96 -21.01
N GLU A 133 -6.67 7.02 -20.26
CA GLU A 133 -7.79 6.12 -20.47
C GLU A 133 -8.52 6.43 -21.77
N HIS A 134 -8.75 7.72 -22.08
CA HIS A 134 -9.28 8.10 -23.39
C HIS A 134 -8.39 7.70 -24.55
N LEU A 135 -7.07 7.69 -24.36
CA LEU A 135 -6.13 7.18 -25.36
C LEU A 135 -6.26 5.65 -25.48
N LEU A 136 -6.25 4.91 -24.37
CA LEU A 136 -6.38 3.45 -24.35
C LEU A 136 -7.70 2.98 -24.95
N ASN A 137 -8.79 3.72 -24.72
CA ASN A 137 -10.11 3.49 -25.33
C ASN A 137 -10.07 3.48 -26.87
N GLN A 138 -9.09 4.14 -27.48
CA GLN A 138 -8.90 4.18 -28.93
C GLN A 138 -7.98 3.06 -29.43
N VAL A 139 -7.21 2.41 -28.55
CA VAL A 139 -6.22 1.40 -28.92
C VAL A 139 -6.85 0.02 -28.94
N HIS A 140 -6.84 -0.61 -30.12
CA HIS A 140 -7.35 -1.95 -30.34
C HIS A 140 -6.23 -2.87 -30.82
N ILE A 141 -6.12 -4.05 -30.21
CA ILE A 141 -5.23 -5.14 -30.63
C ILE A 141 -6.11 -6.32 -31.04
N GLY A 142 -6.34 -6.45 -32.35
CA GLY A 142 -7.34 -7.39 -32.86
C GLY A 142 -8.74 -7.00 -32.38
N SER A 143 -9.43 -7.91 -31.71
CA SER A 143 -10.74 -7.66 -31.09
C SER A 143 -10.66 -7.06 -29.67
N PHE A 144 -9.46 -6.92 -29.10
CA PHE A 144 -9.28 -6.45 -27.73
C PHE A 144 -9.08 -4.94 -27.67
N ASN A 145 -9.92 -4.23 -26.92
CA ASN A 145 -9.75 -2.81 -26.62
C ASN A 145 -8.96 -2.64 -25.31
N LEU A 146 -7.85 -1.89 -25.35
CA LEU A 146 -6.99 -1.69 -24.17
C LEU A 146 -7.62 -0.81 -23.08
N GLY A 147 -8.54 0.09 -23.42
CA GLY A 147 -9.36 0.85 -22.46
C GLY A 147 -10.62 0.10 -22.02
N GLY A 148 -10.83 -1.12 -22.52
CA GLY A 148 -11.88 -2.00 -22.04
C GLY A 148 -11.54 -2.63 -20.68
N ARG A 149 -12.56 -3.27 -20.09
CA ARG A 149 -12.40 -4.08 -18.88
C ARG A 149 -11.28 -5.11 -19.03
N PHE A 150 -10.50 -5.29 -17.97
CA PHE A 150 -9.38 -6.22 -17.93
C PHE A 150 -9.82 -7.63 -18.31
N PHE A 151 -9.15 -8.24 -19.29
CA PHE A 151 -9.59 -9.47 -19.98
C PHE A 151 -9.80 -10.70 -19.08
N VAL A 152 -9.27 -10.69 -17.84
CA VAL A 152 -9.46 -11.77 -16.86
C VAL A 152 -10.77 -11.61 -16.08
N PHE A 153 -11.34 -10.40 -16.04
CA PHE A 153 -12.61 -10.15 -15.35
C PHE A 153 -13.80 -10.38 -16.29
N PRO A 154 -14.86 -11.04 -15.81
CA PRO A 154 -16.07 -11.21 -16.59
C PRO A 154 -16.79 -9.87 -16.80
N GLY A 155 -17.54 -9.78 -17.90
CA GLY A 155 -18.36 -8.62 -18.25
C GLY A 155 -17.69 -7.66 -19.22
N VAL A 156 -18.40 -6.58 -19.53
CA VAL A 156 -17.92 -5.46 -20.34
C VAL A 156 -18.12 -4.16 -19.56
N LEU A 157 -17.36 -3.13 -19.90
CA LEU A 157 -17.54 -1.80 -19.33
C LEU A 157 -18.95 -1.31 -19.68
N ASP A 158 -19.75 -1.02 -18.64
CA ASP A 158 -21.13 -0.53 -18.74
C ASP A 158 -21.21 0.85 -18.08
N VAL A 159 -21.13 1.89 -18.89
CA VAL A 159 -21.15 3.29 -18.43
C VAL A 159 -22.59 3.76 -18.38
N LYS A 160 -23.11 3.94 -17.16
CA LYS A 160 -24.47 4.45 -16.91
C LYS A 160 -24.41 5.81 -16.25
N ASP A 161 -25.36 6.67 -16.58
CA ASP A 161 -25.52 7.94 -15.89
C ASP A 161 -26.02 7.68 -14.46
N PRO A 162 -25.23 8.02 -13.43
CA PRO A 162 -25.57 7.71 -12.04
C PRO A 162 -26.75 8.54 -11.51
N ARG A 163 -27.25 9.50 -12.29
CA ARG A 163 -28.38 10.36 -11.92
C ARG A 163 -29.73 9.75 -12.29
N GLU A 164 -29.73 8.73 -13.14
CA GLU A 164 -30.97 8.10 -13.61
C GLU A 164 -31.82 7.60 -12.44
N GLY A 165 -33.07 8.06 -12.38
CA GLY A 165 -34.03 7.68 -11.33
C GLY A 165 -33.79 8.32 -9.95
N LEU A 166 -32.87 9.27 -9.81
CA LEU A 166 -32.59 9.95 -8.53
C LEU A 166 -33.27 11.31 -8.41
N THR A 167 -33.68 11.63 -7.18
CA THR A 167 -34.07 13.01 -6.82
C THR A 167 -32.84 13.91 -6.68
N ALA A 168 -33.03 15.23 -6.77
CA ALA A 168 -31.95 16.20 -6.56
C ALA A 168 -31.27 16.04 -5.18
N PHE A 169 -32.05 15.74 -4.14
CA PHE A 169 -31.52 15.47 -2.80
C PHE A 169 -30.68 14.19 -2.76
N SER A 170 -31.19 13.10 -3.34
CA SER A 170 -30.48 11.81 -3.42
C SER A 170 -29.16 11.96 -4.18
N TRP A 171 -29.17 12.64 -5.33
CA TRP A 171 -27.97 12.93 -6.09
C TRP A 171 -26.97 13.79 -5.29
N GLY A 172 -27.43 14.88 -4.69
CA GLY A 172 -26.57 15.75 -3.87
C GLY A 172 -25.92 15.00 -2.71
N SER A 173 -26.68 14.14 -2.02
CA SER A 173 -26.15 13.30 -0.94
C SER A 173 -25.13 12.28 -1.44
N GLN A 174 -25.35 11.69 -2.62
CA GLN A 174 -24.42 10.76 -3.24
C GLN A 174 -23.10 11.43 -3.59
N VAL A 175 -23.16 12.61 -4.20
CA VAL A 175 -21.96 13.41 -4.51
C VAL A 175 -21.19 13.72 -3.24
N VAL A 176 -21.82 14.32 -2.24
CA VAL A 176 -21.13 14.75 -1.02
C VAL A 176 -20.50 13.57 -0.28
N LEU A 177 -21.27 12.49 -0.06
CA LEU A 177 -20.77 11.35 0.70
C LEU A 177 -19.75 10.53 -0.08
N ARG A 178 -19.90 10.39 -1.40
CA ARG A 178 -18.90 9.72 -2.24
C ARG A 178 -17.59 10.51 -2.27
N LEU A 179 -17.64 11.83 -2.50
CA LEU A 179 -16.43 12.67 -2.47
C LEU A 179 -15.75 12.61 -1.10
N ALA A 180 -16.50 12.74 0.00
CA ALA A 180 -15.92 12.67 1.34
C ALA A 180 -15.21 11.32 1.60
N VAL A 181 -15.86 10.20 1.26
CA VAL A 181 -15.27 8.87 1.45
C VAL A 181 -14.08 8.65 0.52
N ALA A 182 -14.19 9.01 -0.75
CA ALA A 182 -13.14 8.82 -1.74
C ALA A 182 -11.93 9.74 -1.52
N THR A 183 -12.11 10.96 -1.04
CA THR A 183 -11.01 11.91 -0.82
C THR A 183 -10.35 11.76 0.54
N ILE A 184 -11.05 11.22 1.54
CA ILE A 184 -10.54 11.12 2.91
C ILE A 184 -10.32 9.67 3.32
N THR A 185 -11.37 8.85 3.30
CA THR A 185 -11.28 7.49 3.84
C THR A 185 -10.41 6.59 2.99
N VAL A 186 -10.71 6.53 1.69
CA VAL A 186 -10.06 5.65 0.73
C VAL A 186 -8.53 5.82 0.77
N PRO A 187 -7.98 7.04 0.64
CA PRO A 187 -6.54 7.25 0.74
C PRO A 187 -5.94 6.75 2.05
N ILE A 188 -6.63 6.94 3.18
CA ILE A 188 -6.10 6.51 4.48
C ILE A 188 -6.04 4.99 4.56
N VAL A 189 -7.15 4.30 4.28
CA VAL A 189 -7.23 2.85 4.46
C VAL A 189 -6.41 2.12 3.40
N GLU A 190 -6.42 2.60 2.16
CA GLU A 190 -5.71 1.98 1.05
C GLU A 190 -4.21 2.21 1.12
N GLU A 191 -3.72 3.41 1.44
CA GLU A 191 -2.27 3.63 1.50
C GLU A 191 -1.61 2.90 2.69
N ILE A 192 -2.34 2.73 3.80
CA ILE A 192 -1.89 1.86 4.91
C ILE A 192 -1.78 0.41 4.43
N PHE A 193 -2.78 -0.10 3.71
CA PHE A 193 -2.74 -1.47 3.20
C PHE A 193 -1.67 -1.66 2.12
N TRP A 194 -1.67 -0.85 1.07
CA TRP A 194 -0.81 -1.04 -0.09
C TRP A 194 0.64 -0.66 0.18
N ARG A 195 0.92 0.53 0.75
CA ARG A 195 2.29 1.03 0.93
C ARG A 195 2.80 0.81 2.35
N GLY A 196 1.90 0.83 3.33
CA GLY A 196 2.23 0.51 4.72
C GLY A 196 2.48 -0.99 4.94
N PHE A 197 1.77 -1.87 4.22
CA PHE A 197 1.90 -3.32 4.33
C PHE A 197 2.36 -3.99 3.04
N LEU A 198 1.55 -4.04 1.99
CA LEU A 198 1.74 -5.01 0.91
C LEU A 198 3.04 -4.80 0.14
N LEU A 199 3.41 -3.56 -0.16
CA LEU A 199 4.66 -3.23 -0.83
C LEU A 199 5.88 -3.75 -0.04
N ARG A 200 5.81 -3.71 1.30
CA ARG A 200 6.86 -4.23 2.20
C ARG A 200 6.77 -5.75 2.35
N ALA A 201 5.57 -6.31 2.34
CA ALA A 201 5.34 -7.74 2.42
C ALA A 201 5.86 -8.47 1.16
N PHE A 202 5.81 -7.84 -0.02
CA PHE A 202 6.45 -8.35 -1.23
C PHE A 202 7.99 -8.44 -1.12
N ILE A 203 8.60 -7.66 -0.23
CA ILE A 203 10.05 -7.69 0.03
C ILE A 203 10.36 -8.75 1.09
N ASN A 204 9.59 -8.77 2.17
CA ASN A 204 9.70 -9.76 3.24
C ASN A 204 8.32 -10.04 3.82
N TRP A 205 7.73 -11.19 3.47
CA TRP A 205 6.38 -11.55 3.88
C TRP A 205 6.28 -11.82 5.39
N ASP A 206 7.26 -12.56 5.93
CA ASP A 206 7.25 -12.98 7.33
C ASP A 206 7.46 -11.81 8.28
N ARG A 207 8.28 -10.84 7.88
CA ARG A 207 8.75 -9.72 8.73
C ARG A 207 8.67 -8.37 8.01
N PHE A 208 7.55 -8.09 7.34
CA PHE A 208 7.37 -6.85 6.57
C PHE A 208 7.57 -5.59 7.44
N GLU A 209 7.27 -5.67 8.74
CA GLU A 209 7.39 -4.57 9.69
C GLU A 209 8.84 -4.13 9.89
N ARG A 210 9.81 -5.00 9.58
CA ARG A 210 11.25 -4.68 9.59
C ARG A 210 11.75 -4.00 8.31
N VAL A 211 10.97 -4.07 7.23
CA VAL A 211 11.32 -3.41 5.97
C VAL A 211 11.01 -1.91 6.12
N PRO A 212 11.94 -0.98 5.87
CA PRO A 212 11.66 0.44 5.96
C PRO A 212 10.58 0.90 4.97
N LEU A 213 9.83 1.95 5.33
CA LEU A 213 8.91 2.61 4.39
C LEU A 213 9.69 3.15 3.18
N GLY A 214 9.18 2.85 1.97
CA GLY A 214 9.82 3.22 0.72
C GLY A 214 11.09 2.43 0.38
N ALA A 215 11.31 1.27 1.00
CA ALA A 215 12.30 0.32 0.53
C ALA A 215 11.94 -0.17 -0.88
N PHE A 216 12.93 -0.19 -1.77
CA PHE A 216 12.73 -0.55 -3.17
C PHE A 216 13.11 -2.02 -3.41
N ALA A 217 12.25 -2.73 -4.13
CA ALA A 217 12.57 -3.99 -4.79
C ALA A 217 11.72 -4.14 -6.04
N TRP A 218 12.31 -4.60 -7.15
CA TRP A 218 11.60 -4.74 -8.43
C TRP A 218 10.34 -5.60 -8.33
N ARG A 219 10.41 -6.72 -7.60
CA ARG A 219 9.27 -7.61 -7.36
C ARG A 219 8.11 -6.89 -6.67
N ALA A 220 8.40 -6.07 -5.66
CA ALA A 220 7.39 -5.29 -4.96
C ALA A 220 6.84 -4.16 -5.84
N PHE A 221 7.74 -3.43 -6.50
CA PHE A 221 7.40 -2.27 -7.33
C PHE A 221 6.49 -2.63 -8.50
N ILE A 222 6.85 -3.67 -9.25
CA ILE A 222 6.07 -4.15 -10.40
C ILE A 222 4.90 -5.01 -9.95
N GLY A 223 5.11 -5.91 -8.97
CA GLY A 223 4.09 -6.84 -8.52
C GLY A 223 2.85 -6.13 -7.96
N THR A 224 3.05 -5.10 -7.12
CA THR A 224 1.94 -4.30 -6.61
C THR A 224 1.26 -3.49 -7.71
N ALA A 225 2.01 -2.92 -8.66
CA ALA A 225 1.42 -2.22 -9.80
C ALA A 225 0.57 -3.12 -10.70
N LEU A 226 0.95 -4.39 -10.90
CA LEU A 226 0.11 -5.34 -11.64
C LEU A 226 -1.14 -5.77 -10.85
N LEU A 227 -1.06 -5.85 -9.53
CA LEU A 227 -2.22 -6.14 -8.68
C LEU A 227 -3.27 -5.03 -8.73
N SER A 228 -2.91 -3.81 -9.16
CA SER A 228 -3.87 -2.70 -9.29
C SER A 228 -4.97 -2.97 -10.31
N CYS A 229 -4.73 -3.86 -11.29
CA CYS A 229 -5.73 -4.32 -12.25
C CYS A 229 -6.92 -5.00 -11.55
N LEU A 230 -6.71 -5.61 -10.39
CA LEU A 230 -7.80 -6.23 -9.62
C LEU A 230 -8.70 -5.19 -8.96
N GLN A 231 -8.14 -4.03 -8.61
CA GLN A 231 -8.87 -2.95 -7.95
C GLN A 231 -9.56 -2.02 -8.95
N HIS A 232 -8.96 -1.85 -10.13
CA HIS A 232 -9.48 -1.02 -11.20
C HIS A 232 -9.55 -1.82 -12.51
N PRO A 233 -10.38 -2.87 -12.58
CA PRO A 233 -10.46 -3.71 -13.77
C PRO A 233 -10.94 -2.94 -14.99
N ASP A 234 -11.78 -1.93 -14.80
CA ASP A 234 -12.33 -1.11 -15.88
C ASP A 234 -11.37 -0.02 -16.40
N ASN A 235 -10.29 0.26 -15.67
CA ASN A 235 -9.25 1.24 -16.06
C ASN A 235 -7.85 0.67 -15.79
N TRP A 236 -7.66 -0.62 -16.10
CA TRP A 236 -6.52 -1.40 -15.63
C TRP A 236 -5.18 -0.86 -16.18
N GLY A 237 -5.15 -0.39 -17.43
CA GLY A 237 -3.94 0.11 -18.07
C GLY A 237 -3.39 1.36 -17.40
N VAL A 238 -4.24 2.38 -17.22
CA VAL A 238 -3.85 3.60 -16.49
C VAL A 238 -3.62 3.35 -15.01
N SER A 239 -4.30 2.36 -14.42
CA SER A 239 -4.08 1.93 -13.04
C SER A 239 -2.64 1.46 -12.81
N ILE A 240 -2.09 0.61 -13.70
CA ILE A 240 -0.69 0.16 -13.59
C ILE A 240 0.25 1.38 -13.60
N LEU A 241 0.06 2.31 -14.53
CA LEU A 241 0.93 3.49 -14.67
C LEU A 241 0.88 4.39 -13.44
N CYS A 242 -0.33 4.64 -12.92
CA CYS A 242 -0.56 5.37 -11.68
C CYS A 242 0.19 4.73 -10.50
N TRP A 243 0.10 3.40 -10.39
CA TRP A 243 0.75 2.67 -9.31
C TRP A 243 2.27 2.68 -9.39
N LEU A 244 2.85 2.58 -10.59
CA LEU A 244 4.29 2.73 -10.78
C LEU A 244 4.75 4.13 -10.33
N ALA A 245 4.00 5.18 -10.70
CA ALA A 245 4.30 6.55 -10.30
C ALA A 245 4.20 6.75 -8.78
N TRP A 246 3.15 6.22 -8.14
CA TRP A 246 2.98 6.35 -6.70
C TRP A 246 3.96 5.48 -5.91
N ASN A 247 4.33 4.31 -6.42
CA ASN A 247 5.41 3.50 -5.83
C ASN A 247 6.76 4.24 -5.93
N ALA A 248 7.03 4.94 -7.03
CA ALA A 248 8.23 5.76 -7.16
C ALA A 248 8.22 6.93 -6.17
N LEU A 249 7.06 7.59 -6.02
CA LEU A 249 6.87 8.65 -5.02
C LEU A 249 7.06 8.13 -3.58
N MET A 250 6.58 6.92 -3.27
CA MET A 250 6.80 6.26 -1.99
C MET A 250 8.28 5.96 -1.74
N CYS A 251 9.00 5.45 -2.74
CA CYS A 251 10.43 5.17 -2.62
C CYS A 251 11.26 6.46 -2.45
N TRP A 252 10.83 7.55 -3.07
CA TRP A 252 11.50 8.84 -2.98
C TRP A 252 11.25 9.56 -1.65
N LYS A 253 9.97 9.74 -1.26
CA LYS A 253 9.58 10.54 -0.10
C LYS A 253 9.48 9.74 1.19
N LYS A 254 9.31 8.43 1.11
CA LYS A 254 9.23 7.52 2.27
C LYS A 254 8.18 8.01 3.28
N SER A 255 7.07 8.52 2.76
CA SER A 255 6.00 9.16 3.54
C SER A 255 4.64 8.68 3.07
N LEU A 256 3.95 7.98 3.97
CA LEU A 256 2.56 7.56 3.74
C LEU A 256 1.64 8.77 3.70
N LEU A 257 1.87 9.77 4.55
CA LEU A 257 1.06 10.99 4.58
C LEU A 257 1.13 11.75 3.25
N CYS A 258 2.31 11.78 2.61
CA CYS A 258 2.45 12.35 1.27
C CYS A 258 1.55 11.63 0.25
N LEU A 259 1.54 10.29 0.26
CA LEU A 259 0.69 9.53 -0.65
C LEU A 259 -0.79 9.61 -0.32
N MET A 260 -1.17 9.63 0.96
CA MET A 260 -2.57 9.83 1.36
C MET A 260 -3.10 11.17 0.82
N ILE A 261 -2.28 12.23 0.87
CA ILE A 261 -2.66 13.53 0.31
C ILE A 261 -2.69 13.45 -1.22
N THR A 262 -1.69 12.86 -1.88
CA THR A 262 -1.68 12.67 -3.34
C THR A 262 -2.91 11.93 -3.83
N HIS A 263 -3.25 10.82 -3.17
CA HIS A 263 -4.41 10.00 -3.49
C HIS A 263 -5.70 10.77 -3.22
N GLY A 264 -5.84 11.44 -2.07
CA GLY A 264 -7.01 12.27 -1.77
C GLY A 264 -7.23 13.39 -2.78
N VAL A 265 -6.16 14.09 -3.18
CA VAL A 265 -6.21 15.12 -4.23
C VAL A 265 -6.59 14.52 -5.57
N THR A 266 -6.00 13.37 -5.95
CA THR A 266 -6.36 12.65 -7.18
C THR A 266 -7.86 12.38 -7.22
N ASN A 267 -8.41 11.79 -6.16
CA ASN A 267 -9.83 11.45 -6.11
C ASN A 267 -10.71 12.70 -6.13
N LEU A 268 -10.35 13.75 -5.38
CA LEU A 268 -11.11 15.00 -5.39
C LEU A 268 -11.16 15.61 -6.80
N VAL A 269 -10.01 15.76 -7.44
CA VAL A 269 -9.92 16.40 -8.76
C VAL A 269 -10.58 15.54 -9.83
N LEU A 270 -10.41 14.21 -9.77
CA LEU A 270 -11.08 13.28 -10.69
C LEU A 270 -12.60 13.37 -10.56
N TYR A 271 -13.14 13.32 -9.35
CA TYR A 271 -14.58 13.37 -9.15
C TYR A 271 -15.19 14.73 -9.53
N LEU A 272 -14.48 15.84 -9.28
CA LEU A 272 -14.90 17.15 -9.77
C LEU A 272 -14.89 17.22 -11.30
N TYR A 273 -13.88 16.62 -11.96
CA TYR A 273 -13.84 16.50 -13.42
C TYR A 273 -15.05 15.71 -13.94
N VAL A 274 -15.33 14.53 -13.37
CA VAL A 274 -16.45 13.66 -13.77
C VAL A 274 -17.78 14.40 -13.70
N ILE A 275 -18.05 15.07 -12.58
CA ILE A 275 -19.29 15.83 -12.39
C ILE A 275 -19.38 17.00 -13.38
N ALA A 276 -18.28 17.72 -13.60
CA ALA A 276 -18.25 18.88 -14.49
C ALA A 276 -18.37 18.51 -15.98
N ARG A 277 -17.87 17.35 -16.38
CA ARG A 277 -17.81 16.90 -17.78
C ARG A 277 -18.89 15.88 -18.14
N GLY A 278 -19.54 15.26 -17.15
CA GLY A 278 -20.47 14.16 -17.36
C GLY A 278 -19.79 12.89 -17.86
N ASP A 279 -18.50 12.71 -17.56
CA ASP A 279 -17.73 11.55 -18.01
C ASP A 279 -17.84 10.40 -17.00
N TRP A 280 -18.98 9.71 -17.06
CA TRP A 280 -19.39 8.73 -16.05
C TRP A 280 -18.55 7.45 -16.04
N GLN A 281 -17.66 7.24 -17.01
CA GLN A 281 -16.77 6.07 -17.00
C GLN A 281 -15.84 6.05 -15.79
N PHE A 282 -15.58 7.20 -15.17
CA PHE A 282 -14.73 7.34 -13.98
C PHE A 282 -15.53 7.58 -12.69
N TRP A 283 -16.86 7.36 -12.70
CA TRP A 283 -17.70 7.60 -11.53
C TRP A 283 -17.58 6.49 -10.48
#